data_AF-A0A1V9Y7R0-F1
#
_entry.id   AF-A0A1V9Y7R0-F1
#
_cell.length_a   1.000
_cell.length_b   1.000
_cell.length_c   1.000
_cell.angle_alpha   90.00
_cell.angle_beta   90.00
_cell.angle_gamma   90.00
#
_symmetry.space_group_name_H-M   'P 1'
#
loop_
_entity.id
_entity.type
_entity.pdbx_description
1 polymer ?
#
loop_
_entity_poly.entity_id
_entity_poly.type
_entity_poly.pdbx_seq_one_letter_code
_entity_poly.pdbx_strand_id
1 'polypeptide(L)'
;LNPAAGMRDLKGTLDCTGGASECEGHRWFTCIIEQNKDSVETYMKNMACLEGREGSDTWQSRLEYCFPDPAAITQLRKCKTERSTQLLKDAMAVSAVKDAGWMPYIIVDEMVLGDAKTGISLTMLKHAICKQYVGPLSKLPKECYGVPGVATPKAVEAQTAAPAPLAAATASPLTTLPPSTPLPQTISGISKVHLQVVWRAFCPACKWYLNDPLLRVLQDPEFTEILSFEPYPSGASQGRQGVYNCAAGESECIGHRYMSCVIHLYPNIAQQAKYLACIEDEKPTGRWDKIMGMCFKGDELAKLKSCFATDSANLFDKFIEKTDNVDTPWLPHTTVDGTILGSATRGVGYDELTKAICHAYKGPIAIRPKVCPQLATEMATAYLPKATVIQKAATLAPTTPIQRNIMEDEIEEDNQPVRPCVNREKGFVYKDAPDIGKRGLRKEKEEQELVKMTAPPSALVTNSLLVPVLILVVILFIVYQFTQKSDKKQE
;
A
#
# COMPACT_ATOMS: atom_id res chain seq x y z
N LEU A 1 13.83 -7.52 5.52
CA LEU A 1 12.89 -6.86 6.46
C LEU A 1 13.44 -7.01 7.87
N ASN A 2 13.28 -6.03 8.76
CA ASN A 2 13.70 -6.12 10.16
C ASN A 2 12.49 -5.82 11.07
N PRO A 3 12.02 -6.77 11.90
CA PRO A 3 10.87 -6.57 12.77
C PRO A 3 11.19 -5.77 14.04
N ALA A 4 12.47 -5.60 14.41
CA ALA A 4 12.90 -5.06 15.70
C ALA A 4 12.74 -3.54 15.88
N ALA A 5 11.88 -2.90 15.10
CA ALA A 5 11.61 -1.48 15.22
C ALA A 5 10.72 -1.21 16.44
N GLY A 6 10.98 -0.14 17.19
CA GLY A 6 10.15 0.24 18.35
C GLY A 6 10.45 -0.55 19.62
N MET A 7 11.59 -1.24 19.68
CA MET A 7 11.94 -2.15 20.76
C MET A 7 13.14 -1.69 21.58
N ARG A 8 13.19 -2.10 22.85
CA ARG A 8 14.27 -1.82 23.82
C ARG A 8 14.66 -3.07 24.59
N ASP A 9 15.93 -3.16 24.98
CA ASP A 9 16.43 -4.18 25.91
C ASP A 9 16.65 -3.54 27.27
N LEU A 10 15.68 -3.71 28.17
CA LEU A 10 15.75 -3.25 29.53
C LEU A 10 16.38 -4.34 30.41
N LYS A 11 17.72 -4.41 30.36
CA LYS A 11 18.55 -5.30 31.20
C LYS A 11 18.19 -6.79 31.08
N GLY A 12 17.87 -7.25 29.87
CA GLY A 12 17.48 -8.64 29.58
C GLY A 12 16.01 -8.80 29.21
N THR A 13 15.16 -7.84 29.58
CA THR A 13 13.72 -7.83 29.26
C THR A 13 13.46 -7.04 28.00
N LEU A 14 12.72 -7.63 27.06
CA LEU A 14 12.25 -6.94 25.86
C LEU A 14 11.08 -6.02 26.21
N ASP A 15 11.21 -4.76 25.85
CA ASP A 15 10.18 -3.72 25.97
C ASP A 15 9.80 -3.27 24.56
N CYS A 16 8.50 -3.21 24.26
CA CYS A 16 7.96 -2.92 22.93
C CYS A 16 6.81 -1.92 23.06
N THR A 17 6.76 -0.96 22.14
CA THR A 17 5.81 0.16 22.13
C THR A 17 4.33 -0.28 22.20
N GLY A 18 3.95 -1.33 21.49
CA GLY A 18 2.64 -1.98 21.51
C GLY A 18 2.47 -3.03 22.61
N GLY A 19 3.42 -3.13 23.55
CA GLY A 19 3.37 -4.01 24.71
C GLY A 19 3.68 -5.48 24.43
N ALA A 20 3.35 -6.35 25.40
CA ALA A 20 3.81 -7.74 25.43
C ALA A 20 3.35 -8.59 24.22
N SER A 21 2.18 -8.32 23.64
CA SER A 21 1.70 -9.03 22.45
C SER A 21 2.52 -8.68 21.20
N GLU A 22 2.97 -7.43 21.08
CA GLU A 22 3.86 -6.97 20.01
C GLU A 22 5.23 -7.65 20.15
N CYS A 23 5.80 -7.67 21.36
CA CYS A 23 7.02 -8.42 21.65
C CYS A 23 6.90 -9.91 21.31
N GLU A 24 5.71 -10.51 21.47
CA GLU A 24 5.49 -11.89 21.08
C GLU A 24 5.52 -12.07 19.55
N GLY A 25 4.86 -11.18 18.81
CA GLY A 25 4.84 -11.12 17.35
C GLY A 25 6.23 -10.94 16.74
N HIS A 26 6.99 -9.96 17.21
CA HIS A 26 8.37 -9.71 16.75
C HIS A 26 9.27 -10.94 16.93
N ARG A 27 9.12 -11.68 18.03
CA ARG A 27 9.81 -12.95 18.26
C ARG A 27 9.37 -14.07 17.31
N TRP A 28 8.12 -14.06 16.83
CA TRP A 28 7.67 -14.97 15.78
C TRP A 28 8.26 -14.57 14.43
N PHE A 29 8.27 -13.28 14.09
CA PHE A 29 8.79 -12.78 12.81
C PHE A 29 10.28 -13.01 12.63
N THR A 30 11.10 -12.86 13.68
CA THR A 30 12.52 -13.24 13.61
C THR A 30 12.73 -14.72 13.29
N CYS A 31 11.85 -15.60 13.79
CA CYS A 31 11.92 -17.04 13.47
C CYS A 31 11.40 -17.35 12.06
N ILE A 32 10.38 -16.64 11.58
CA ILE A 32 9.88 -16.79 10.21
C ILE A 32 10.93 -16.33 9.19
N ILE A 33 11.63 -15.24 9.47
CA ILE A 33 12.78 -14.77 8.68
C ILE A 33 13.92 -15.80 8.71
N GLU A 34 14.36 -16.26 9.89
CA GLU A 34 15.47 -17.23 10.00
C GLU A 34 15.17 -18.56 9.30
N GLN A 35 13.95 -19.09 9.42
CA GLN A 35 13.56 -20.36 8.81
C GLN A 35 13.40 -20.28 7.28
N ASN A 36 13.09 -19.10 6.73
CA ASN A 36 12.81 -18.90 5.31
C ASN A 36 13.77 -17.88 4.66
N LYS A 37 14.95 -17.66 5.25
CA LYS A 37 15.88 -16.57 4.89
C LYS A 37 16.34 -16.59 3.43
N ASP A 38 16.37 -17.77 2.81
CA ASP A 38 16.77 -17.98 1.43
C ASP A 38 15.67 -17.58 0.42
N SER A 39 14.45 -17.27 0.88
CA SER A 39 13.34 -16.80 0.05
C SER A 39 12.62 -15.60 0.66
N VAL A 40 12.93 -14.42 0.11
CA VAL A 40 12.23 -13.16 0.44
C VAL A 40 10.73 -13.29 0.23
N GLU A 41 10.31 -13.92 -0.86
CA GLU A 41 8.90 -14.14 -1.16
C GLU A 41 8.21 -14.99 -0.08
N THR A 42 8.86 -16.06 0.38
CA THR A 42 8.28 -16.98 1.37
C THR A 42 8.14 -16.32 2.73
N TYR A 43 9.20 -15.70 3.28
CA TYR A 43 9.06 -15.05 4.58
C TYR A 43 8.09 -13.86 4.52
N MET A 44 8.08 -13.08 3.43
CA MET A 44 7.15 -11.96 3.28
C MET A 44 5.69 -12.42 3.19
N LYS A 45 5.37 -13.47 2.43
CA LYS A 45 4.02 -14.05 2.36
C LYS A 45 3.54 -14.52 3.72
N ASN A 46 4.39 -15.24 4.44
CA ASN A 46 4.05 -15.77 5.76
C ASN A 46 3.85 -14.65 6.79
N MET A 47 4.75 -13.67 6.84
CA MET A 47 4.62 -12.51 7.73
C MET A 47 3.38 -11.67 7.41
N ALA A 48 3.12 -11.39 6.13
CA ALA A 48 1.94 -10.62 5.70
C ALA A 48 0.62 -11.35 6.03
N CYS A 49 0.60 -12.68 6.00
CA CYS A 49 -0.56 -13.46 6.45
C CYS A 49 -0.79 -13.36 7.96
N LEU A 50 0.29 -13.37 8.77
CA LEU A 50 0.20 -13.22 10.23
C LEU A 50 -0.21 -11.81 10.64
N GLU A 51 0.33 -10.78 9.99
CA GLU A 51 0.01 -9.37 10.23
C GLU A 51 -1.39 -9.01 9.73
N GLY A 52 -1.79 -9.48 8.54
CA GLY A 52 -3.10 -9.22 7.93
C GLY A 52 -4.29 -9.92 8.61
N ARG A 53 -4.10 -10.53 9.79
CA ARG A 53 -5.17 -11.09 10.62
C ARG A 53 -5.49 -10.17 11.79
N GLU A 54 -6.78 -9.89 11.96
CA GLU A 54 -7.31 -9.05 13.04
C GLU A 54 -8.37 -9.80 13.86
N GLY A 55 -8.47 -9.48 15.16
CA GLY A 55 -9.45 -10.05 16.08
C GLY A 55 -8.84 -10.75 17.28
N SER A 56 -9.61 -11.61 17.95
CA SER A 56 -9.20 -12.38 19.13
C SER A 56 -8.31 -13.60 18.82
N ASP A 57 -7.63 -13.58 17.67
CA ASP A 57 -6.70 -14.62 17.24
C ASP A 57 -5.40 -14.54 18.03
N THR A 58 -5.07 -15.63 18.72
CA THR A 58 -3.76 -15.80 19.34
C THR A 58 -2.69 -15.94 18.26
N TRP A 59 -1.43 -15.64 18.58
CA TRP A 59 -0.31 -15.92 17.67
C TRP A 59 -0.27 -17.39 17.21
N GLN A 60 -0.76 -18.31 18.05
CA GLN A 60 -0.85 -19.73 17.72
C GLN A 60 -1.90 -20.04 16.64
N SER A 61 -3.09 -19.44 16.68
CA SER A 61 -4.10 -19.65 15.61
C SER A 61 -3.71 -18.96 14.30
N ARG A 62 -2.99 -17.83 14.35
CA ARG A 62 -2.40 -17.19 13.16
C ARG A 62 -1.38 -18.09 12.47
N LEU A 63 -0.49 -18.73 13.24
CA LEU A 63 0.48 -19.69 12.71
C LEU A 63 -0.20 -20.89 12.05
N GLU A 64 -1.19 -21.49 12.71
CA GLU A 64 -1.92 -22.66 12.19
C GLU A 64 -2.71 -22.38 10.91
N TYR A 65 -3.13 -21.14 10.69
CA TYR A 65 -3.74 -20.73 9.43
C TYR A 65 -2.73 -20.42 8.33
N CYS A 66 -1.66 -19.68 8.66
CA CYS A 66 -0.71 -19.17 7.66
C CYS A 66 0.36 -20.19 7.25
N PHE A 67 0.56 -21.26 8.03
CA PHE A 67 1.49 -22.34 7.73
C PHE A 67 0.72 -23.65 7.51
N PRO A 68 0.44 -24.04 6.26
CA PRO A 68 -0.30 -25.28 5.97
C PRO A 68 0.51 -26.56 6.29
N ASP A 69 1.82 -26.45 6.51
CA ASP A 69 2.68 -27.54 6.94
C ASP A 69 2.87 -27.56 8.48
N PRO A 70 2.41 -28.61 9.19
CA PRO A 70 2.64 -28.77 10.62
C PRO A 70 4.13 -28.91 11.02
N ALA A 71 4.99 -29.40 10.12
CA ALA A 71 6.42 -29.49 10.39
C ALA A 71 7.06 -28.09 10.45
N ALA A 72 6.67 -27.19 9.54
CA ALA A 72 7.06 -25.78 9.59
C ALA A 72 6.65 -25.11 10.91
N ILE A 73 5.41 -25.31 11.39
CA ILE A 73 4.94 -24.78 12.69
C ILE A 73 5.79 -25.33 13.84
N THR A 74 6.16 -26.62 13.79
CA THR A 74 6.98 -27.27 14.82
C THR A 74 8.38 -26.65 14.88
N GLN A 75 8.99 -26.36 13.73
CA GLN A 75 10.27 -25.66 13.64
C GLN A 75 10.18 -24.22 14.17
N LEU A 76 9.12 -23.48 13.83
CA LEU A 76 8.87 -22.14 14.37
C LEU A 76 8.72 -22.15 15.89
N ARG A 77 7.93 -23.08 16.46
CA ARG A 77 7.78 -23.24 17.92
C ARG A 77 9.12 -23.53 18.59
N LYS A 78 9.96 -24.40 18.00
CA LYS A 78 11.32 -24.68 18.48
C LYS A 78 12.19 -23.41 18.47
N CYS A 79 12.23 -22.69 17.35
CA CYS A 79 12.94 -21.42 17.24
C CYS A 79 12.43 -20.37 18.25
N LYS A 80 11.12 -20.31 18.48
CA LYS A 80 10.50 -19.38 19.43
C LYS A 80 11.03 -19.61 20.84
N THR A 81 11.11 -20.86 21.28
CA THR A 81 11.65 -21.23 22.60
C THR A 81 13.15 -21.03 22.69
N GLU A 82 13.92 -21.48 21.70
CA GLU A 82 15.39 -21.59 21.81
C GLU A 82 16.17 -20.35 21.36
N ARG A 83 15.69 -19.63 20.34
CA ARG A 83 16.52 -18.66 19.58
C ARG A 83 15.91 -17.28 19.40
N SER A 84 14.59 -17.13 19.41
CA SER A 84 13.91 -15.87 19.05
C SER A 84 14.38 -14.64 19.84
N THR A 85 14.67 -14.77 21.13
CA THR A 85 15.15 -13.65 21.94
C THR A 85 16.51 -13.14 21.47
N GLN A 86 17.43 -14.03 21.08
CA GLN A 86 18.74 -13.62 20.56
C GLN A 86 18.60 -13.04 19.15
N LEU A 87 17.88 -13.73 18.26
CA LEU A 87 17.61 -13.24 16.89
C LEU A 87 16.99 -11.84 16.90
N LEU A 88 16.12 -11.56 17.87
CA LEU A 88 15.50 -10.25 18.01
C LEU A 88 16.46 -9.20 18.57
N LYS A 89 17.35 -9.54 19.51
CA LYS A 89 18.42 -8.62 19.95
C LYS A 89 19.41 -8.31 18.84
N ASP A 90 19.78 -9.29 18.02
CA ASP A 90 20.65 -9.09 16.85
C ASP A 90 19.97 -8.13 15.85
N ALA A 91 18.68 -8.33 15.60
CA ALA A 91 17.86 -7.46 14.77
C ALA A 91 17.71 -6.04 15.37
N MET A 92 17.56 -5.89 16.69
CA MET A 92 17.54 -4.60 17.39
C MET A 92 18.86 -3.85 17.24
N ALA A 93 20.00 -4.53 17.32
CA ALA A 93 21.31 -3.91 17.12
C ALA A 93 21.45 -3.33 15.68
N VAL A 94 20.94 -4.03 14.67
CA VAL A 94 20.88 -3.52 13.29
C VAL A 94 19.92 -2.33 13.17
N SER A 95 18.73 -2.41 13.78
CA SER A 95 17.75 -1.30 13.78
C SER A 95 18.29 -0.03 14.44
N ALA A 96 18.99 -0.16 15.57
CA ALA A 96 19.49 0.98 16.34
C ALA A 96 20.53 1.83 15.59
N VAL A 97 21.30 1.22 14.67
CA VAL A 97 22.26 1.95 13.81
C VAL A 97 21.57 2.64 12.64
N LYS A 98 20.39 2.16 12.23
CA LYS A 98 19.65 2.63 11.05
C LYS A 98 18.31 3.31 11.38
N ASP A 99 18.10 3.67 12.64
CA ASP A 99 16.85 4.26 13.12
C ASP A 99 16.62 5.65 12.51
N ALA A 100 15.56 5.77 11.70
CA ALA A 100 15.14 7.03 11.12
C ALA A 100 14.39 7.93 12.13
N GLY A 101 13.91 7.36 13.24
CA GLY A 101 13.13 8.07 14.27
C GLY A 101 11.61 8.06 14.05
N TRP A 102 11.11 7.25 13.09
CA TRP A 102 9.69 6.98 12.84
C TRP A 102 9.51 5.56 12.29
N MET A 103 8.29 5.02 12.31
CA MET A 103 7.98 3.67 11.83
C MET A 103 6.68 3.63 11.01
N PRO A 104 6.59 2.79 9.95
CA PRO A 104 7.70 2.05 9.34
C PRO A 104 8.67 3.01 8.62
N TYR A 105 9.97 2.71 8.67
CA TYR A 105 11.00 3.37 7.88
C TYR A 105 11.61 2.36 6.92
N ILE A 106 11.93 2.80 5.70
CA ILE A 106 12.40 1.92 4.63
C ILE A 106 13.67 2.49 4.03
N ILE A 107 14.65 1.62 3.79
CA ILE A 107 15.99 1.98 3.33
C ILE A 107 16.29 1.18 2.07
N VAL A 108 16.72 1.86 1.01
CA VAL A 108 17.21 1.25 -0.24
C VAL A 108 18.63 1.73 -0.48
N ASP A 109 19.62 0.85 -0.30
CA ASP A 109 21.05 1.14 -0.40
C ASP A 109 21.45 2.45 0.28
N GLU A 110 21.23 2.47 1.60
CA GLU A 110 21.44 3.60 2.55
C GLU A 110 20.56 4.85 2.34
N MET A 111 19.71 4.90 1.31
CA MET A 111 18.71 5.96 1.16
C MET A 111 17.44 5.64 1.97
N VAL A 112 17.18 6.41 3.03
CA VAL A 112 15.88 6.40 3.72
C VAL A 112 14.82 6.96 2.77
N LEU A 113 13.70 6.24 2.60
CA LEU A 113 12.57 6.63 1.77
C LEU A 113 11.41 7.14 2.63
N GLY A 114 10.74 8.17 2.12
CA GLY A 114 9.59 8.78 2.79
C GLY A 114 9.98 9.59 4.02
N ASP A 115 8.96 9.97 4.78
CA ASP A 115 9.12 10.65 6.08
C ASP A 115 7.97 10.29 7.03
N ALA A 116 8.10 10.66 8.30
CA ALA A 116 7.14 10.40 9.37
C ALA A 116 5.72 10.96 9.14
N LYS A 117 5.56 11.90 8.20
CA LYS A 117 4.29 12.54 7.81
C LYS A 117 3.81 12.16 6.41
N THR A 118 4.50 11.31 5.65
CA THR A 118 4.03 10.93 4.29
C THR A 118 4.14 9.44 3.98
N GLY A 119 4.91 8.68 4.77
CA GLY A 119 5.14 7.26 4.54
C GLY A 119 5.84 7.02 3.20
N ILE A 120 5.57 5.87 2.57
CA ILE A 120 6.08 5.57 1.23
C ILE A 120 4.96 5.12 0.30
N SER A 121 5.07 5.44 -0.99
CA SER A 121 4.23 4.84 -2.03
C SER A 121 4.93 3.65 -2.68
N LEU A 122 4.15 2.70 -3.22
CA LEU A 122 4.68 1.59 -4.00
C LEU A 122 5.52 2.08 -5.20
N THR A 123 5.12 3.20 -5.82
CA THR A 123 5.87 3.84 -6.90
C THR A 123 7.22 4.39 -6.42
N MET A 124 7.25 5.06 -5.26
CA MET A 124 8.49 5.56 -4.65
C MET A 124 9.47 4.41 -4.36
N LEU A 125 8.98 3.32 -3.73
CA LEU A 125 9.79 2.15 -3.44
C LEU A 125 10.32 1.47 -4.71
N LYS A 126 9.46 1.21 -5.70
CA LYS A 126 9.87 0.64 -6.99
C LYS A 126 10.91 1.52 -7.67
N HIS A 127 10.67 2.83 -7.79
CA HIS A 127 11.61 3.75 -8.44
C HIS A 127 12.96 3.82 -7.71
N ALA A 128 12.98 3.79 -6.37
CA ALA A 128 14.22 3.74 -5.61
C ALA A 128 15.01 2.46 -5.89
N ILE A 129 14.37 1.29 -5.83
CA ILE A 129 15.00 0.00 -6.15
C ILE A 129 15.54 -0.01 -7.59
N CYS A 130 14.74 0.45 -8.56
CA CYS A 130 15.15 0.53 -9.96
C CYS A 130 16.35 1.46 -10.20
N LYS A 131 16.47 2.56 -9.43
CA LYS A 131 17.59 3.52 -9.51
C LYS A 131 18.87 3.00 -8.88
N GLN A 132 18.76 2.31 -7.75
CA GLN A 132 19.93 1.77 -7.03
C GLN A 132 20.44 0.45 -7.61
N TYR A 133 19.65 -0.23 -8.45
CA TYR A 133 20.06 -1.47 -9.11
C TYR A 133 21.23 -1.27 -10.09
N VAL A 134 22.41 -1.71 -9.69
CA VAL A 134 23.66 -1.69 -10.50
C VAL A 134 23.98 -3.02 -11.21
N GLY A 135 23.06 -3.98 -11.20
CA GLY A 135 23.29 -5.31 -11.79
C GLY A 135 23.01 -5.39 -13.30
N PRO A 136 23.07 -6.60 -13.89
CA PRO A 136 22.84 -6.80 -15.33
C PRO A 136 21.44 -6.36 -15.78
N LEU A 137 21.36 -5.63 -16.90
CA LEU A 137 20.09 -5.19 -17.50
C LEU A 137 19.13 -6.35 -17.82
N SER A 138 19.64 -7.56 -18.08
CA SER A 138 18.85 -8.78 -18.31
C SER A 138 18.10 -9.29 -17.06
N LYS A 139 18.40 -8.74 -15.89
CA LYS A 139 17.75 -9.02 -14.60
C LYS A 139 16.96 -7.83 -14.06
N LEU A 140 17.00 -6.69 -14.75
CA LEU A 140 16.20 -5.51 -14.41
C LEU A 140 14.73 -5.76 -14.82
N PRO A 141 13.74 -5.61 -13.91
CA PRO A 141 12.33 -5.77 -14.25
C PRO A 141 11.85 -4.76 -15.30
N LYS A 142 10.86 -5.14 -16.12
CA LYS A 142 10.29 -4.25 -17.16
C LYS A 142 9.65 -2.99 -16.55
N GLU A 143 9.19 -3.09 -15.31
CA GLU A 143 8.63 -2.01 -14.50
C GLU A 143 9.64 -0.91 -14.17
N CYS A 144 10.93 -1.20 -14.28
CA CYS A 144 12.00 -0.21 -14.14
C CYS A 144 12.28 0.55 -15.44
N TYR A 145 11.71 0.12 -16.58
CA TYR A 145 11.98 0.76 -17.85
C TYR A 145 11.23 2.10 -17.94
N GLY A 146 11.97 3.17 -18.23
CA GLY A 146 11.43 4.53 -18.26
C GLY A 146 11.45 5.25 -16.91
N VAL A 147 11.94 4.62 -15.82
CA VAL A 147 12.25 5.35 -14.58
C VAL A 147 13.39 6.35 -14.87
N PRO A 148 13.22 7.66 -14.58
CA PRO A 148 14.26 8.66 -14.88
C PRO A 148 15.58 8.34 -14.19
N GLY A 149 16.65 8.22 -14.98
CA GLY A 149 18.00 7.84 -14.53
C GLY A 149 18.33 6.35 -14.63
N VAL A 150 17.38 5.49 -15.01
CA VAL A 150 17.60 4.05 -15.18
C VAL A 150 17.85 3.71 -16.65
N ALA A 151 18.92 2.97 -16.93
CA ALA A 151 19.25 2.53 -18.28
C ALA A 151 18.24 1.47 -18.76
N THR A 152 17.59 1.73 -19.90
CA THR A 152 16.73 0.75 -20.56
C THR A 152 17.52 -0.08 -21.57
N PRO A 153 17.20 -1.37 -21.75
CA PRO A 153 17.66 -2.10 -22.92
C PRO A 153 17.11 -1.41 -24.17
N LYS A 154 17.99 -0.81 -24.98
CA LYS A 154 17.65 -0.53 -26.38
C LYS A 154 17.28 -1.86 -27.02
N ALA A 155 16.15 -1.92 -27.71
CA ALA A 155 15.73 -3.13 -28.40
C ALA A 155 16.75 -3.50 -29.49
N VAL A 156 17.60 -4.48 -29.20
CA VAL A 156 18.53 -5.10 -30.17
C VAL A 156 18.02 -6.50 -30.46
N GLU A 157 16.94 -6.58 -31.23
CA GLU A 157 16.47 -7.82 -31.85
C GLU A 157 15.65 -7.51 -33.12
N ALA A 158 16.33 -6.89 -34.09
CA ALA A 158 15.80 -6.62 -35.42
C ALA A 158 16.91 -6.65 -36.48
N GLN A 159 17.79 -7.67 -36.43
CA GLN A 159 18.86 -7.85 -37.42
C GLN A 159 19.45 -9.28 -37.44
N THR A 160 18.68 -10.24 -37.96
CA THR A 160 19.06 -11.51 -38.64
C THR A 160 17.77 -12.32 -38.83
N ALA A 161 17.33 -12.74 -40.02
CA ALA A 161 17.85 -12.52 -41.37
C ALA A 161 16.70 -12.56 -42.39
N ALA A 162 16.91 -11.98 -43.57
CA ALA A 162 16.14 -12.25 -44.78
C ALA A 162 17.13 -12.59 -45.90
N PRO A 163 16.86 -13.64 -46.70
CA PRO A 163 16.43 -13.46 -48.09
C PRO A 163 15.37 -14.50 -48.53
N ALA A 164 14.60 -14.38 -49.62
CA ALA A 164 14.15 -13.26 -50.47
C ALA A 164 12.85 -13.74 -51.23
N PRO A 165 12.33 -13.15 -52.35
CA PRO A 165 10.87 -13.10 -52.59
C PRO A 165 10.36 -13.96 -53.76
N LEU A 166 9.02 -14.10 -53.89
CA LEU A 166 8.35 -14.16 -55.20
C LEU A 166 6.84 -13.83 -55.16
N ALA A 167 6.36 -13.19 -56.24
CA ALA A 167 4.98 -13.04 -56.77
C ALA A 167 3.79 -12.83 -55.77
N ALA A 168 3.10 -11.69 -55.69
CA ALA A 168 2.37 -10.91 -56.71
C ALA A 168 1.02 -11.53 -57.20
N ALA A 169 -0.09 -11.01 -56.67
CA ALA A 169 -1.43 -11.08 -57.28
C ALA A 169 -2.37 -9.94 -56.78
N THR A 170 -2.53 -8.90 -57.62
CA THR A 170 -3.80 -8.25 -58.02
C THR A 170 -4.84 -7.75 -56.98
N ALA A 171 -4.74 -6.46 -56.65
CA ALA A 171 -5.73 -5.36 -56.80
C ALA A 171 -7.25 -5.49 -56.44
N SER A 172 -7.68 -4.54 -55.58
CA SER A 172 -8.93 -3.72 -55.66
C SER A 172 -10.31 -4.31 -55.26
N PRO A 173 -11.32 -3.46 -54.91
CA PRO A 173 -11.26 -2.29 -54.01
C PRO A 173 -12.50 -2.16 -53.05
N LEU A 174 -12.45 -1.16 -52.14
CA LEU A 174 -13.53 -0.51 -51.36
C LEU A 174 -14.93 -1.17 -51.22
N THR A 175 -15.37 -1.34 -49.96
CA THR A 175 -16.79 -1.12 -49.59
C THR A 175 -16.92 -0.41 -48.23
N THR A 176 -17.75 0.64 -48.25
CA THR A 176 -18.17 1.62 -47.23
C THR A 176 -18.57 1.13 -45.83
N LEU A 177 -18.31 1.97 -44.80
CA LEU A 177 -19.05 1.97 -43.52
C LEU A 177 -20.53 2.39 -43.71
N PRO A 178 -21.46 1.90 -42.86
CA PRO A 178 -22.82 2.44 -42.76
C PRO A 178 -22.86 3.73 -41.90
N PRO A 179 -23.83 4.64 -42.14
CA PRO A 179 -23.97 5.88 -41.39
C PRO A 179 -24.69 5.68 -40.04
N SER A 180 -24.27 6.40 -39.01
CA SER A 180 -24.95 6.44 -37.71
C SER A 180 -26.16 7.39 -37.76
N THR A 181 -27.35 6.87 -37.52
CA THR A 181 -28.58 7.66 -37.41
C THR A 181 -28.63 8.39 -36.06
N PRO A 182 -28.81 9.72 -36.00
CA PRO A 182 -29.01 10.42 -34.74
C PRO A 182 -30.45 10.25 -34.24
N LEU A 183 -30.63 9.76 -33.01
CA LEU A 183 -31.92 9.83 -32.31
C LEU A 183 -32.27 11.30 -31.97
N PRO A 184 -33.56 11.66 -31.86
CA PRO A 184 -33.98 13.04 -31.79
C PRO A 184 -33.65 13.68 -30.44
N GLN A 185 -33.16 14.92 -30.49
CA GLN A 185 -32.81 15.71 -29.32
C GLN A 185 -34.07 16.26 -28.62
N THR A 186 -34.44 15.68 -27.48
CA THR A 186 -35.31 16.34 -26.50
C THR A 186 -34.44 17.16 -25.55
N ILE A 187 -34.64 18.48 -25.52
CA ILE A 187 -33.91 19.37 -24.61
C ILE A 187 -34.47 19.19 -23.19
N SER A 188 -33.85 18.29 -22.43
CA SER A 188 -33.98 18.13 -20.97
C SER A 188 -32.90 17.16 -20.46
N GLY A 189 -31.63 17.57 -20.45
CA GLY A 189 -30.55 16.67 -20.04
C GLY A 189 -29.19 17.33 -19.87
N ILE A 190 -28.73 17.42 -18.63
CA ILE A 190 -27.29 17.49 -18.33
C ILE A 190 -26.74 16.09 -18.61
N SER A 191 -25.80 15.99 -19.55
CA SER A 191 -25.10 14.72 -19.78
C SER A 191 -24.19 14.43 -18.59
N LYS A 192 -24.67 13.58 -17.68
CA LYS A 192 -23.90 13.07 -16.55
C LYS A 192 -22.75 12.19 -17.04
N VAL A 193 -21.62 12.22 -16.32
CA VAL A 193 -20.51 11.30 -16.53
C VAL A 193 -20.87 9.95 -15.94
N HIS A 194 -20.66 8.90 -16.72
CA HIS A 194 -20.90 7.53 -16.32
C HIS A 194 -19.67 6.99 -15.58
N LEU A 195 -19.84 6.60 -14.31
CA LEU A 195 -18.80 5.99 -13.49
C LEU A 195 -19.23 4.57 -13.11
N GLN A 196 -18.59 3.59 -13.73
CA GLN A 196 -18.82 2.18 -13.42
C GLN A 196 -17.67 1.65 -12.55
N VAL A 197 -18.02 0.90 -11.50
CA VAL A 197 -17.05 0.23 -10.64
C VAL A 197 -17.46 -1.22 -10.42
N VAL A 198 -16.63 -2.14 -10.87
CA VAL A 198 -16.75 -3.58 -10.55
C VAL A 198 -15.71 -3.93 -9.49
N TRP A 199 -16.14 -4.56 -8.41
CA TRP A 199 -15.24 -5.01 -7.34
C TRP A 199 -15.72 -6.32 -6.73
N ARG A 200 -14.88 -6.88 -5.85
CA ARG A 200 -15.21 -8.05 -5.04
C ARG A 200 -15.09 -7.72 -3.56
N ALA A 201 -15.95 -8.28 -2.73
CA ALA A 201 -15.99 -8.06 -1.29
C ALA A 201 -14.64 -8.47 -0.64
N PHE A 202 -14.15 -7.64 0.29
CA PHE A 202 -12.96 -7.88 1.10
C PHE A 202 -11.63 -8.05 0.33
N CYS A 203 -11.62 -7.81 -0.98
CA CYS A 203 -10.39 -7.70 -1.76
C CYS A 203 -9.57 -6.52 -1.26
N PRO A 204 -8.28 -6.65 -0.87
CA PRO A 204 -7.53 -5.55 -0.25
C PRO A 204 -7.49 -4.25 -1.06
N ALA A 205 -7.33 -4.35 -2.39
CA ALA A 205 -7.38 -3.18 -3.28
C ALA A 205 -8.80 -2.58 -3.40
N CYS A 206 -9.83 -3.42 -3.34
CA CYS A 206 -11.24 -3.04 -3.40
C CYS A 206 -11.67 -2.34 -2.11
N LYS A 207 -11.32 -2.94 -0.96
CA LYS A 207 -11.41 -2.34 0.38
C LYS A 207 -10.80 -0.96 0.37
N TRP A 208 -9.55 -0.79 -0.07
CA TRP A 208 -8.89 0.52 -0.13
C TRP A 208 -9.57 1.52 -1.08
N TYR A 209 -10.09 1.06 -2.23
CA TYR A 209 -10.70 1.94 -3.24
C TYR A 209 -12.10 2.44 -2.83
N LEU A 210 -12.98 1.53 -2.39
CA LEU A 210 -14.28 1.87 -1.78
C LEU A 210 -14.07 2.59 -0.44
N ASN A 211 -13.05 2.14 0.29
CA ASN A 211 -12.25 2.84 1.27
C ASN A 211 -12.26 4.37 1.14
N ASP A 212 -11.44 4.85 0.20
CA ASP A 212 -10.90 6.20 0.21
C ASP A 212 -11.18 7.00 -1.09
N PRO A 213 -10.55 6.71 -2.25
CA PRO A 213 -10.70 7.54 -3.44
C PRO A 213 -12.14 7.58 -3.99
N LEU A 214 -12.85 6.44 -3.98
CA LEU A 214 -14.24 6.39 -4.43
C LEU A 214 -15.16 7.07 -3.42
N LEU A 215 -15.02 6.78 -2.12
CA LEU A 215 -15.88 7.40 -1.11
C LEU A 215 -15.75 8.92 -1.09
N ARG A 216 -14.53 9.46 -1.22
CA ARG A 216 -14.31 10.91 -1.29
C ARG A 216 -15.04 11.55 -2.47
N VAL A 217 -15.00 10.93 -3.66
CA VAL A 217 -15.73 11.42 -4.85
C VAL A 217 -17.25 11.28 -4.67
N LEU A 218 -17.73 10.16 -4.13
CA LEU A 218 -19.17 9.91 -3.98
C LEU A 218 -19.82 10.60 -2.77
N GLN A 219 -19.03 11.17 -1.84
CA GLN A 219 -19.52 12.03 -0.77
C GLN A 219 -19.53 13.53 -1.12
N ASP A 220 -18.81 13.94 -2.16
CA ASP A 220 -18.75 15.32 -2.61
C ASP A 220 -20.01 15.67 -3.43
N PRO A 221 -20.85 16.63 -2.98
CA PRO A 221 -22.05 17.02 -3.71
C PRO A 221 -21.78 17.44 -5.15
N GLU A 222 -20.68 18.17 -5.41
CA GLU A 222 -20.35 18.68 -6.75
C GLU A 222 -20.12 17.51 -7.73
N PHE A 223 -19.51 16.42 -7.27
CA PHE A 223 -19.34 15.20 -8.07
C PHE A 223 -20.64 14.41 -8.20
N THR A 224 -21.41 14.22 -7.12
CA THR A 224 -22.67 13.44 -7.20
C THR A 224 -23.74 14.09 -8.09
N GLU A 225 -23.73 15.41 -8.22
CA GLU A 225 -24.61 16.13 -9.15
C GLU A 225 -24.29 15.77 -10.61
N ILE A 226 -23.02 15.68 -10.98
CA ILE A 226 -22.59 15.40 -12.36
C ILE A 226 -22.41 13.91 -12.71
N LEU A 227 -22.47 13.01 -11.73
CA LEU A 227 -22.25 11.58 -11.93
C LEU A 227 -23.53 10.77 -12.14
N SER A 228 -23.41 9.71 -12.94
CA SER A 228 -24.26 8.52 -12.93
C SER A 228 -23.39 7.34 -12.47
N PHE A 229 -23.69 6.77 -11.31
CA PHE A 229 -22.87 5.74 -10.68
C PHE A 229 -23.45 4.33 -10.88
N GLU A 230 -22.65 3.42 -11.42
CA GLU A 230 -22.97 2.01 -11.60
C GLU A 230 -22.07 1.10 -10.74
N PRO A 231 -22.54 0.71 -9.54
CA PRO A 231 -21.84 -0.23 -8.67
C PRO A 231 -22.12 -1.71 -9.02
N TYR A 232 -21.07 -2.53 -9.09
CA TYR A 232 -21.13 -3.97 -9.33
C TYR A 232 -20.30 -4.78 -8.30
N PRO A 233 -20.90 -5.23 -7.17
CA PRO A 233 -20.25 -6.06 -6.16
C PRO A 233 -20.28 -7.55 -6.57
N SER A 234 -19.70 -7.88 -7.73
CA SER A 234 -19.74 -9.24 -8.29
C SER A 234 -18.46 -9.66 -9.02
N GLY A 235 -17.38 -8.87 -8.92
CA GLY A 235 -16.11 -9.19 -9.55
C GLY A 235 -15.57 -10.57 -9.14
N ALA A 236 -15.06 -11.32 -10.10
CA ALA A 236 -14.53 -12.69 -9.90
C ALA A 236 -15.51 -13.65 -9.17
N SER A 237 -16.82 -13.41 -9.26
CA SER A 237 -17.87 -14.33 -8.79
C SER A 237 -18.46 -15.12 -9.95
N GLN A 238 -18.88 -16.35 -9.67
CA GLN A 238 -19.55 -17.24 -10.62
C GLN A 238 -20.76 -17.89 -9.97
N GLY A 239 -21.66 -18.43 -10.79
CA GLY A 239 -22.88 -19.10 -10.35
C GLY A 239 -24.11 -18.18 -10.37
N ARG A 240 -25.29 -18.80 -10.17
CA ARG A 240 -26.62 -18.15 -10.25
C ARG A 240 -27.61 -18.92 -9.36
N GLN A 241 -28.81 -18.38 -9.17
CA GLN A 241 -29.93 -19.04 -8.48
C GLN A 241 -29.60 -19.46 -7.04
N GLY A 242 -28.81 -18.65 -6.33
CA GLY A 242 -28.42 -18.91 -4.94
C GLY A 242 -27.21 -19.83 -4.77
N VAL A 243 -26.67 -20.42 -5.83
CA VAL A 243 -25.46 -21.26 -5.80
C VAL A 243 -24.30 -20.47 -6.39
N TYR A 244 -23.37 -20.04 -5.53
CA TYR A 244 -22.29 -19.13 -5.90
C TYR A 244 -20.90 -19.72 -5.61
N ASN A 245 -19.93 -19.30 -6.42
CA ASN A 245 -18.52 -19.54 -6.20
C ASN A 245 -17.78 -18.20 -6.26
N CYS A 246 -17.14 -17.81 -5.16
CA CYS A 246 -16.42 -16.55 -5.01
C CYS A 246 -14.98 -16.85 -4.57
N ALA A 247 -13.98 -16.10 -5.05
CA ALA A 247 -12.58 -16.57 -4.98
C ALA A 247 -11.96 -16.62 -3.56
N ALA A 248 -12.58 -16.01 -2.54
CA ALA A 248 -12.25 -16.15 -1.12
C ALA A 248 -13.35 -16.92 -0.33
N GLY A 249 -14.19 -17.68 -1.01
CA GLY A 249 -15.19 -18.58 -0.45
C GLY A 249 -16.48 -17.91 0.03
N GLU A 250 -17.29 -18.66 0.76
CA GLU A 250 -18.68 -18.31 1.12
C GLU A 250 -18.83 -16.95 1.80
N SER A 251 -17.88 -16.55 2.67
CA SER A 251 -17.97 -15.25 3.34
C SER A 251 -17.89 -14.07 2.35
N GLU A 252 -17.20 -14.23 1.23
CA GLU A 252 -17.22 -13.22 0.16
C GLU A 252 -18.58 -13.16 -0.54
N CYS A 253 -19.15 -14.31 -0.87
CA CYS A 253 -20.48 -14.40 -1.50
C CYS A 253 -21.58 -13.77 -0.61
N ILE A 254 -21.51 -13.97 0.71
CA ILE A 254 -22.40 -13.29 1.67
C ILE A 254 -22.18 -11.77 1.63
N GLY A 255 -20.94 -11.30 1.51
CA GLY A 255 -20.62 -9.88 1.36
C GLY A 255 -21.21 -9.25 0.09
N HIS A 256 -21.04 -9.90 -1.06
CA HIS A 256 -21.67 -9.49 -2.31
C HIS A 256 -23.19 -9.38 -2.19
N ARG A 257 -23.84 -10.36 -1.54
CA ARG A 257 -25.29 -10.36 -1.29
C ARG A 257 -25.75 -9.21 -0.39
N TYR A 258 -25.00 -8.87 0.66
CA TYR A 258 -25.30 -7.68 1.48
C TYR A 258 -25.08 -6.37 0.73
N MET A 259 -23.98 -6.23 -0.01
CA MET A 259 -23.71 -5.06 -0.86
C MET A 259 -24.78 -4.88 -1.94
N SER A 260 -25.25 -5.99 -2.52
CA SER A 260 -26.37 -6.00 -3.48
C SER A 260 -27.64 -5.42 -2.88
N CYS A 261 -27.96 -5.77 -1.63
CA CYS A 261 -29.07 -5.17 -0.89
C CYS A 261 -28.84 -3.70 -0.54
N VAL A 262 -27.62 -3.27 -0.23
CA VAL A 262 -27.32 -1.84 -0.02
C VAL A 262 -27.60 -1.02 -1.28
N ILE A 263 -27.14 -1.49 -2.44
CA ILE A 263 -27.36 -0.81 -3.72
C ILE A 263 -28.86 -0.73 -4.05
N HIS A 264 -29.61 -1.79 -3.77
CA HIS A 264 -31.05 -1.83 -4.02
C HIS A 264 -31.85 -0.93 -3.06
N LEU A 265 -31.55 -0.94 -1.76
CA LEU A 265 -32.32 -0.22 -0.74
C LEU A 265 -31.97 1.27 -0.64
N TYR A 266 -30.74 1.66 -1.00
CA TYR A 266 -30.23 3.02 -0.85
C TYR A 266 -29.79 3.58 -2.21
N PRO A 267 -30.71 4.20 -3.00
CA PRO A 267 -30.39 4.75 -4.31
C PRO A 267 -29.66 6.11 -4.26
N ASN A 268 -29.57 6.76 -3.10
CA ASN A 268 -28.77 7.97 -2.94
C ASN A 268 -27.27 7.63 -2.94
N ILE A 269 -26.52 8.12 -3.94
CA ILE A 269 -25.11 7.80 -4.18
C ILE A 269 -24.23 8.00 -2.92
N ALA A 270 -24.36 9.14 -2.23
CA ALA A 270 -23.54 9.45 -1.06
C ALA A 270 -23.85 8.57 0.16
N GLN A 271 -25.11 8.21 0.37
CA GLN A 271 -25.52 7.28 1.43
C GLN A 271 -25.11 5.84 1.09
N GLN A 272 -25.31 5.43 -0.17
CA GLN A 272 -24.90 4.12 -0.69
C GLN A 272 -23.39 3.91 -0.53
N ALA A 273 -22.58 4.89 -0.93
CA ALA A 273 -21.12 4.85 -0.79
C ALA A 273 -20.70 4.73 0.69
N LYS A 274 -21.34 5.45 1.61
CA LYS A 274 -21.10 5.32 3.06
C LYS A 274 -21.35 3.90 3.57
N TYR A 275 -22.46 3.29 3.18
CA TYR A 275 -22.80 1.93 3.61
C TYR A 275 -21.89 0.88 2.97
N LEU A 276 -21.60 0.97 1.67
CA LEU A 276 -20.68 0.04 0.99
C LEU A 276 -19.27 0.12 1.58
N ALA A 277 -18.75 1.33 1.78
CA ALA A 277 -17.47 1.56 2.45
C ALA A 277 -17.46 0.95 3.85
N CYS A 278 -18.52 1.13 4.65
CA CYS A 278 -18.65 0.51 5.97
C CYS A 278 -18.68 -1.03 5.92
N ILE A 279 -19.29 -1.66 4.91
CA ILE A 279 -19.26 -3.13 4.80
C ILE A 279 -17.86 -3.63 4.44
N GLU A 280 -17.13 -2.92 3.58
CA GLU A 280 -15.74 -3.21 3.19
C GLU A 280 -14.69 -2.83 4.25
N ASP A 281 -15.10 -2.12 5.29
CA ASP A 281 -14.23 -1.62 6.35
C ASP A 281 -13.70 -2.75 7.26
N GLU A 282 -12.66 -2.47 8.05
CA GLU A 282 -12.01 -3.46 8.91
C GLU A 282 -12.91 -3.89 10.07
N LYS A 283 -13.45 -5.12 9.96
CA LYS A 283 -14.49 -5.66 10.84
C LYS A 283 -14.27 -7.15 11.12
N PRO A 284 -14.68 -7.66 12.29
CA PRO A 284 -14.46 -9.05 12.69
C PRO A 284 -15.11 -10.03 11.72
N THR A 285 -14.32 -10.95 11.17
CA THR A 285 -14.73 -11.94 10.18
C THR A 285 -15.75 -12.95 10.75
N GLY A 286 -16.51 -13.59 9.87
CA GLY A 286 -17.44 -14.69 10.21
C GLY A 286 -18.71 -14.31 10.97
N ARG A 287 -18.85 -13.09 11.51
CA ARG A 287 -20.05 -12.65 12.26
C ARG A 287 -20.84 -11.56 11.55
N TRP A 288 -21.53 -11.92 10.49
CA TRP A 288 -22.34 -11.01 9.67
C TRP A 288 -23.33 -10.14 10.45
N ASP A 289 -24.03 -10.68 11.45
CA ASP A 289 -24.89 -9.88 12.33
C ASP A 289 -24.14 -8.75 13.05
N LYS A 290 -22.88 -8.97 13.42
CA LYS A 290 -22.02 -7.98 14.07
C LYS A 290 -21.47 -6.97 13.07
N ILE A 291 -21.07 -7.40 11.87
CA ILE A 291 -20.62 -6.51 10.78
C ILE A 291 -21.76 -5.55 10.41
N MET A 292 -22.94 -6.08 10.11
CA MET A 292 -24.12 -5.26 9.77
C MET A 292 -24.57 -4.40 10.95
N GLY A 293 -24.54 -4.91 12.19
CA GLY A 293 -24.89 -4.13 13.39
C GLY A 293 -23.93 -2.99 13.73
N MET A 294 -22.74 -2.92 13.12
CA MET A 294 -21.84 -1.76 13.22
C MET A 294 -22.15 -0.70 12.15
N CYS A 295 -22.67 -1.08 10.99
CA CYS A 295 -22.95 -0.18 9.86
C CYS A 295 -24.39 0.33 9.80
N PHE A 296 -25.35 -0.42 10.34
CA PHE A 296 -26.79 -0.15 10.28
C PHE A 296 -27.43 -0.29 11.66
N LYS A 297 -28.44 0.53 11.94
CA LYS A 297 -29.15 0.53 13.23
C LYS A 297 -30.66 0.58 13.02
N GLY A 298 -31.42 0.06 14.00
CA GLY A 298 -32.89 0.07 13.97
C GLY A 298 -33.48 -0.46 12.67
N ASP A 299 -34.40 0.30 12.09
CA ASP A 299 -35.11 -0.03 10.86
C ASP A 299 -34.19 -0.30 9.65
N GLU A 300 -33.03 0.35 9.56
CA GLU A 300 -32.07 0.15 8.47
C GLU A 300 -31.49 -1.26 8.49
N LEU A 301 -31.12 -1.73 9.69
CA LEU A 301 -30.62 -3.09 9.90
C LEU A 301 -31.72 -4.12 9.65
N ALA A 302 -32.97 -3.83 10.07
CA ALA A 302 -34.11 -4.70 9.83
C ALA A 302 -34.41 -4.86 8.33
N LYS A 303 -34.47 -3.74 7.58
CA LYS A 303 -34.65 -3.74 6.12
C LYS A 303 -33.54 -4.50 5.40
N LEU A 304 -32.28 -4.27 5.79
CA LEU A 304 -31.13 -4.95 5.19
C LEU A 304 -31.16 -6.46 5.43
N LYS A 305 -31.47 -6.91 6.65
CA LYS A 305 -31.62 -8.35 6.96
C LYS A 305 -32.80 -8.98 6.21
N SER A 306 -33.92 -8.27 6.07
CA SER A 306 -35.06 -8.72 5.26
C SER A 306 -34.63 -8.95 3.82
N CYS A 307 -34.05 -7.93 3.16
CA CYS A 307 -33.54 -8.06 1.79
C CYS A 307 -32.49 -9.17 1.65
N PHE A 308 -31.62 -9.36 2.64
CA PHE A 308 -30.66 -10.46 2.62
C PHE A 308 -31.36 -11.84 2.56
N ALA A 309 -32.42 -12.02 3.33
CA ALA A 309 -33.21 -13.25 3.34
C ALA A 309 -34.10 -13.44 2.09
N THR A 310 -34.68 -12.37 1.54
CA THR A 310 -35.69 -12.46 0.47
C THR A 310 -35.13 -12.25 -0.94
N ASP A 311 -34.32 -11.21 -1.15
CA ASP A 311 -34.04 -10.66 -2.49
C ASP A 311 -32.58 -10.78 -2.92
N SER A 312 -31.65 -10.88 -1.97
CA SER A 312 -30.21 -10.74 -2.24
C SER A 312 -29.63 -11.73 -3.26
N ALA A 313 -30.19 -12.93 -3.39
CA ALA A 313 -29.78 -13.88 -4.42
C ALA A 313 -30.15 -13.38 -5.83
N ASN A 314 -31.40 -12.95 -6.04
CA ASN A 314 -31.86 -12.38 -7.31
C ASN A 314 -31.13 -11.06 -7.64
N LEU A 315 -30.83 -10.24 -6.64
CA LEU A 315 -30.02 -9.02 -6.83
C LEU A 315 -28.58 -9.38 -7.24
N PHE A 316 -27.96 -10.36 -6.58
CA PHE A 316 -26.60 -10.77 -6.90
C PHE A 316 -26.49 -11.46 -8.28
N ASP A 317 -27.46 -12.31 -8.64
CA ASP A 317 -27.58 -12.90 -9.98
C ASP A 317 -27.57 -11.83 -11.09
N LYS A 318 -28.28 -10.72 -10.89
CA LYS A 318 -28.31 -9.59 -11.84
C LYS A 318 -26.97 -8.86 -11.94
N PHE A 319 -26.23 -8.73 -10.85
CA PHE A 319 -24.90 -8.13 -10.87
C PHE A 319 -23.90 -9.06 -11.56
N ILE A 320 -23.93 -10.37 -11.27
CA ILE A 320 -23.13 -11.38 -11.99
C ILE A 320 -23.43 -11.31 -13.49
N GLU A 321 -24.70 -11.34 -13.91
CA GLU A 321 -25.08 -11.25 -15.34
C GLU A 321 -24.55 -9.99 -16.03
N LYS A 322 -24.51 -8.85 -15.33
CA LYS A 322 -23.90 -7.63 -15.86
C LYS A 322 -22.39 -7.76 -15.98
N THR A 323 -21.71 -8.29 -14.97
CA THR A 323 -20.25 -8.44 -14.97
C THR A 323 -19.74 -9.58 -15.84
N ASP A 324 -20.55 -10.60 -16.15
CA ASP A 324 -20.25 -11.67 -17.13
C ASP A 324 -19.89 -11.08 -18.51
N ASN A 325 -20.37 -9.86 -18.81
CA ASN A 325 -20.20 -9.16 -20.07
C ASN A 325 -19.17 -8.01 -19.99
N VAL A 326 -18.42 -7.87 -18.89
CA VAL A 326 -17.40 -6.84 -18.70
C VAL A 326 -16.04 -7.51 -18.49
N ASP A 327 -15.06 -7.19 -19.35
CA ASP A 327 -13.69 -7.67 -19.16
C ASP A 327 -13.05 -6.97 -17.94
N THR A 328 -12.95 -7.69 -16.83
CA THR A 328 -12.38 -7.20 -15.57
C THR A 328 -11.04 -7.90 -15.24
N PRO A 329 -9.94 -7.58 -15.96
CA PRO A 329 -8.64 -8.25 -15.79
C PRO A 329 -7.95 -7.99 -14.44
N TRP A 330 -8.44 -7.02 -13.66
CA TRP A 330 -8.08 -6.77 -12.27
C TRP A 330 -9.26 -6.15 -11.52
N LEU A 331 -9.22 -6.22 -10.19
CA LEU A 331 -10.23 -5.61 -9.31
C LEU A 331 -9.56 -4.70 -8.27
N PRO A 332 -10.16 -3.54 -7.94
CA PRO A 332 -11.38 -2.99 -8.51
C PRO A 332 -11.16 -2.50 -9.94
N HIS A 333 -12.09 -2.85 -10.83
CA HIS A 333 -12.14 -2.35 -12.20
C HIS A 333 -12.98 -1.09 -12.20
N THR A 334 -12.48 -0.01 -12.79
CA THR A 334 -13.19 1.28 -12.85
C THR A 334 -13.16 1.80 -14.28
N THR A 335 -14.32 2.24 -14.77
CA THR A 335 -14.42 2.97 -16.03
C THR A 335 -15.13 4.31 -15.85
N VAL A 336 -14.71 5.30 -16.64
CA VAL A 336 -15.32 6.63 -16.71
C VAL A 336 -15.68 6.91 -18.17
N ASP A 337 -16.97 7.05 -18.49
CA ASP A 337 -17.50 7.06 -19.86
C ASP A 337 -16.92 5.91 -20.73
N GLY A 338 -16.83 4.70 -20.16
CA GLY A 338 -16.24 3.52 -20.79
C GLY A 338 -14.71 3.49 -20.87
N THR A 339 -14.01 4.54 -20.43
CA THR A 339 -12.54 4.58 -20.38
C THR A 339 -12.04 3.89 -19.12
N ILE A 340 -11.31 2.78 -19.27
CA ILE A 340 -10.71 2.01 -18.16
C ILE A 340 -9.63 2.84 -17.45
N LEU A 341 -9.67 2.85 -16.11
CA LEU A 341 -8.65 3.46 -15.24
C LEU A 341 -7.79 2.40 -14.54
N GLY A 342 -6.57 2.79 -14.12
CA GLY A 342 -5.66 1.92 -13.38
C GLY A 342 -4.95 0.86 -14.24
N SER A 343 -4.39 -0.16 -13.58
CA SER A 343 -3.90 -1.41 -14.17
C SER A 343 -3.82 -2.51 -13.09
N ALA A 344 -3.57 -3.75 -13.48
CA ALA A 344 -3.32 -4.87 -12.55
C ALA A 344 -2.18 -4.62 -11.54
N THR A 345 -1.30 -3.64 -11.81
CA THR A 345 -0.16 -3.27 -10.94
C THR A 345 -0.27 -1.85 -10.36
N ARG A 346 -1.39 -1.16 -10.58
CA ARG A 346 -1.60 0.26 -10.25
C ARG A 346 -3.07 0.57 -9.96
N GLY A 347 -3.41 0.74 -8.68
CA GLY A 347 -4.74 1.18 -8.25
C GLY A 347 -5.06 2.62 -8.68
N VAL A 348 -6.36 2.93 -8.78
CA VAL A 348 -6.87 4.26 -9.16
C VAL A 348 -6.95 5.16 -7.92
N GLY A 349 -6.16 6.22 -7.89
CA GLY A 349 -6.18 7.21 -6.80
C GLY A 349 -7.19 8.33 -7.02
N TYR A 350 -7.56 9.04 -5.95
CA TYR A 350 -8.51 10.17 -5.96
C TYR A 350 -8.22 11.17 -7.10
N ASP A 351 -6.97 11.59 -7.26
CA ASP A 351 -6.52 12.56 -8.26
C ASP A 351 -6.64 12.03 -9.71
N GLU A 352 -6.55 10.72 -9.93
CA GLU A 352 -6.75 10.09 -11.24
C GLU A 352 -8.24 10.00 -11.56
N LEU A 353 -9.02 9.53 -10.58
CA LEU A 353 -10.48 9.40 -10.67
C LEU A 353 -11.14 10.76 -10.93
N THR A 354 -10.82 11.77 -10.12
CA THR A 354 -11.34 13.14 -10.27
C THR A 354 -10.94 13.75 -11.60
N LYS A 355 -9.66 13.67 -12.02
CA LYS A 355 -9.23 14.16 -13.34
C LYS A 355 -9.97 13.47 -14.49
N ALA A 356 -10.14 12.14 -14.43
CA ALA A 356 -10.89 11.40 -15.44
C ALA A 356 -12.35 11.88 -15.53
N ILE A 357 -13.04 12.04 -14.40
CA ILE A 357 -14.41 12.56 -14.35
C ILE A 357 -14.46 14.00 -14.89
N CYS A 358 -13.54 14.87 -14.49
CA CYS A 358 -13.45 16.26 -14.96
C CYS A 358 -13.13 16.40 -16.45
N HIS A 359 -12.45 15.41 -17.05
CA HIS A 359 -12.17 15.35 -18.49
C HIS A 359 -13.36 14.78 -19.29
N ALA A 360 -14.07 13.80 -18.72
CA ALA A 360 -15.29 13.23 -19.30
C ALA A 360 -16.47 14.23 -19.28
N TYR A 361 -16.54 15.07 -18.24
CA TYR A 361 -17.65 16.00 -18.04
C TYR A 361 -17.74 17.11 -19.10
N LYS A 362 -18.81 17.05 -19.89
CA LYS A 362 -19.15 17.98 -20.99
C LYS A 362 -20.35 18.88 -20.69
N GLY A 363 -20.87 18.85 -19.46
CA GLY A 363 -22.03 19.66 -19.06
C GLY A 363 -21.68 21.11 -18.68
N PRO A 364 -22.65 21.88 -18.14
CA PRO A 364 -22.48 23.29 -17.83
C PRO A 364 -21.36 23.58 -16.82
N ILE A 365 -20.57 24.63 -17.10
CA ILE A 365 -19.45 25.08 -16.24
C ILE A 365 -19.95 25.42 -14.82
N ALA A 366 -21.16 25.96 -14.69
CA ALA A 366 -21.73 26.40 -13.40
C ALA A 366 -21.89 25.28 -12.34
N ILE A 367 -21.91 24.01 -12.75
CA ILE A 367 -22.01 22.83 -11.86
C ILE A 367 -20.79 21.88 -12.03
N ARG A 368 -19.72 22.35 -12.67
CA ARG A 368 -18.45 21.61 -12.78
C ARG A 368 -17.73 21.68 -11.42
N PRO A 369 -17.29 20.55 -10.83
CA PRO A 369 -16.59 20.56 -9.54
C PRO A 369 -15.37 21.49 -9.53
N LYS A 370 -15.17 22.23 -8.44
CA LYS A 370 -14.11 23.25 -8.31
C LYS A 370 -12.69 22.69 -8.39
N VAL A 371 -12.53 21.40 -8.06
CA VAL A 371 -11.25 20.67 -8.19
C VAL A 371 -10.92 20.34 -9.65
N CYS A 372 -11.88 20.45 -10.57
CA CYS A 372 -11.62 20.26 -12.00
C CYS A 372 -10.72 21.38 -12.55
N PRO A 373 -9.75 21.05 -13.42
CA PRO A 373 -8.98 22.08 -14.12
C PRO A 373 -9.89 23.06 -14.87
N GLN A 374 -9.57 24.35 -14.77
CA GLN A 374 -10.27 25.40 -15.49
C GLN A 374 -10.12 25.19 -16.99
N LEU A 375 -11.22 25.42 -17.73
CA LEU A 375 -11.22 25.30 -19.18
C LEU A 375 -10.47 26.49 -19.78
N ALA A 376 -9.60 26.23 -20.76
CA ALA A 376 -8.68 27.24 -21.32
C ALA A 376 -9.37 28.50 -21.88
N THR A 377 -10.67 28.43 -22.16
CA THR A 377 -11.52 29.55 -22.59
C THR A 377 -11.54 30.72 -21.60
N GLU A 378 -11.32 30.51 -20.29
CA GLU A 378 -11.27 31.61 -19.30
C GLU A 378 -9.91 32.33 -19.27
N MET A 379 -8.81 31.69 -19.68
CA MET A 379 -7.50 32.35 -19.73
C MET A 379 -7.41 33.41 -20.84
N ALA A 380 -8.28 33.33 -21.85
CA ALA A 380 -8.34 34.29 -22.95
C ALA A 380 -9.06 35.61 -22.60
N THR A 381 -9.98 35.61 -21.63
CA THR A 381 -10.74 36.81 -21.23
C THR A 381 -10.08 37.63 -20.13
N ALA A 382 -9.21 37.01 -19.32
CA ALA A 382 -8.46 37.69 -18.26
C ALA A 382 -7.24 38.51 -18.75
N TYR A 383 -6.82 38.36 -20.01
CA TYR A 383 -5.60 38.95 -20.57
C TYR A 383 -5.85 39.85 -21.80
N LEU A 384 -6.80 40.77 -21.69
CA LEU A 384 -6.80 41.99 -22.50
C LEU A 384 -6.00 43.08 -21.75
N PRO A 385 -4.73 43.34 -22.10
CA PRO A 385 -3.98 44.43 -21.48
C PRO A 385 -4.65 45.76 -21.84
N LYS A 386 -5.09 46.52 -20.83
CA LYS A 386 -5.47 47.93 -21.03
C LYS A 386 -4.27 48.67 -21.61
N ALA A 387 -4.46 49.25 -22.80
CA ALA A 387 -3.45 50.09 -23.43
C ALA A 387 -3.19 51.33 -22.55
N THR A 388 -2.05 51.35 -21.87
CA THR A 388 -1.60 52.49 -21.08
C THR A 388 -0.69 53.36 -21.93
N VAL A 389 -1.10 54.62 -22.12
CA VAL A 389 -0.33 55.61 -22.90
C VAL A 389 1.01 55.90 -22.19
N ILE A 390 2.10 55.84 -22.96
CA ILE A 390 3.44 56.14 -22.46
C ILE A 390 3.56 57.65 -22.17
N GLN A 391 3.84 58.01 -20.91
CA GLN A 391 4.47 59.28 -20.60
C GLN A 391 5.98 59.11 -20.40
N LYS A 392 6.72 60.16 -20.76
CA LYS A 392 8.17 60.13 -21.00
C LYS A 392 8.95 60.33 -19.69
N ALA A 393 10.09 59.66 -19.59
CA ALA A 393 10.89 59.57 -18.36
C ALA A 393 11.51 60.90 -17.90
N ALA A 394 11.73 61.00 -16.58
CA ALA A 394 12.65 61.95 -15.96
C ALA A 394 13.71 61.21 -15.11
N THR A 395 14.94 61.29 -15.58
CA THR A 395 16.28 61.20 -14.97
C THR A 395 16.50 60.57 -13.58
N LEU A 396 17.51 59.68 -13.50
CA LEU A 396 18.05 59.03 -12.30
C LEU A 396 19.00 59.90 -11.45
N ALA A 397 19.05 59.64 -10.15
CA ALA A 397 20.24 59.71 -9.29
C ALA A 397 20.14 58.66 -8.15
N PRO A 398 21.26 58.17 -7.56
CA PRO A 398 21.28 56.81 -6.98
C PRO A 398 21.27 56.75 -5.44
N THR A 399 20.79 55.61 -4.90
CA THR A 399 20.96 55.23 -3.48
C THR A 399 21.38 53.77 -3.29
N THR A 400 22.20 53.61 -2.25
CA THR A 400 22.86 52.47 -1.57
C THR A 400 22.09 51.13 -1.53
N PRO A 401 22.77 49.96 -1.50
CA PRO A 401 22.11 48.64 -1.48
C PRO A 401 21.46 48.32 -0.12
N ILE A 402 20.27 47.70 -0.16
CA ILE A 402 19.48 47.32 1.02
C ILE A 402 19.53 45.80 1.22
N GLN A 403 19.82 45.37 2.45
CA GLN A 403 19.71 43.97 2.90
C GLN A 403 18.27 43.48 2.87
N ARG A 404 18.05 42.24 2.42
CA ARG A 404 16.76 41.56 2.61
C ARG A 404 16.71 40.93 4.00
N ASN A 405 15.85 41.47 4.86
CA ASN A 405 15.26 40.68 5.94
C ASN A 405 14.02 39.98 5.38
N ILE A 406 13.81 38.73 5.79
CA ILE A 406 12.58 37.97 5.54
C ILE A 406 11.74 38.08 6.82
N MET A 407 10.46 38.43 6.68
CA MET A 407 9.50 38.38 7.78
C MET A 407 8.86 36.99 7.83
N GLU A 408 8.72 36.46 9.03
CA GLU A 408 7.84 35.34 9.37
C GLU A 408 6.49 35.92 9.82
N ASP A 409 5.38 35.28 9.43
CA ASP A 409 4.04 35.56 9.97
C ASP A 409 3.46 34.26 10.55
N GLU A 410 2.86 34.37 11.75
CA GLU A 410 2.31 33.27 12.54
C GLU A 410 0.84 32.96 12.17
N ILE A 411 0.37 31.73 12.45
CA ILE A 411 -1.07 31.36 12.38
C ILE A 411 -1.45 30.54 13.62
N GLU A 412 -2.60 30.88 14.21
CA GLU A 412 -3.16 30.34 15.47
C GLU A 412 -3.54 28.83 15.45
N GLU A 413 -3.58 28.23 16.65
CA GLU A 413 -3.91 26.82 16.90
C GLU A 413 -5.28 26.70 17.62
N ASP A 414 -6.26 26.01 17.02
CA ASP A 414 -7.52 25.61 17.69
C ASP A 414 -7.52 24.10 18.02
N ASN A 415 -8.21 23.72 19.09
CA ASN A 415 -7.74 22.67 20.00
C ASN A 415 -8.90 21.84 20.62
N GLN A 416 -9.40 20.81 19.90
CA GLN A 416 -10.31 19.78 20.47
C GLN A 416 -10.10 18.36 19.86
N PRO A 417 -10.50 17.26 20.57
CA PRO A 417 -9.77 15.98 20.54
C PRO A 417 -10.43 14.81 19.76
N VAL A 418 -9.60 13.83 19.35
CA VAL A 418 -9.98 12.67 18.50
C VAL A 418 -9.55 11.32 19.12
N ARG A 419 -10.22 10.20 18.74
CA ARG A 419 -9.93 8.80 19.15
C ARG A 419 -9.90 7.85 17.90
N PRO A 420 -9.62 6.53 17.96
CA PRO A 420 -8.44 5.99 17.27
C PRO A 420 -8.68 5.01 16.10
N CYS A 421 -7.68 4.96 15.22
CA CYS A 421 -7.22 3.86 14.34
C CYS A 421 -8.23 3.05 13.50
N VAL A 422 -8.22 3.31 12.18
CA VAL A 422 -8.52 2.33 11.11
C VAL A 422 -7.60 2.63 9.91
N ASN A 423 -7.06 1.61 9.23
CA ASN A 423 -6.09 1.80 8.13
C ASN A 423 -6.76 2.30 6.84
N ARG A 424 -6.65 3.61 6.57
CA ARG A 424 -6.92 4.23 5.26
C ARG A 424 -5.83 5.25 4.95
N GLU A 425 -5.02 5.00 3.93
CA GLU A 425 -4.03 5.97 3.49
C GLU A 425 -4.06 6.21 1.97
N LYS A 426 -4.37 7.46 1.61
CA LYS A 426 -3.29 8.33 1.17
C LYS A 426 -2.66 8.97 2.41
N GLY A 427 -1.33 9.07 2.44
CA GLY A 427 -0.56 9.34 3.67
C GLY A 427 -0.96 10.59 4.46
N PHE A 428 -1.13 10.36 5.76
CA PHE A 428 -0.65 11.15 6.91
C PHE A 428 -0.62 12.70 6.86
N VAL A 429 -1.19 13.31 7.90
CA VAL A 429 -0.48 14.14 8.91
C VAL A 429 -1.12 13.82 10.28
N TYR A 430 -0.34 13.73 11.37
CA TYR A 430 -0.79 13.23 12.67
C TYR A 430 -0.92 14.28 13.78
N LYS A 431 -1.98 14.11 14.60
CA LYS A 431 -2.05 14.19 16.08
C LYS A 431 -3.22 13.29 16.52
N ASP A 432 -3.17 12.40 17.51
CA ASP A 432 -2.05 11.71 18.17
C ASP A 432 -2.52 10.30 18.60
N ALA A 433 -1.66 9.28 18.48
CA ALA A 433 -1.75 7.99 19.16
C ALA A 433 -0.36 7.73 19.79
N PRO A 434 -0.25 7.04 20.94
CA PRO A 434 0.79 7.35 21.92
C PRO A 434 2.25 7.31 21.47
N ASP A 435 2.63 6.69 20.35
CA ASP A 435 4.01 6.67 19.87
C ASP A 435 4.20 6.80 18.35
N ILE A 436 3.14 7.03 17.57
CA ILE A 436 3.28 7.24 16.12
C ILE A 436 3.80 8.66 15.87
N GLY A 437 4.95 8.79 15.18
CA GLY A 437 5.60 10.08 14.94
C GLY A 437 6.38 10.65 16.13
N LYS A 438 6.46 9.96 17.27
CA LYS A 438 7.37 10.32 18.35
C LYS A 438 8.79 9.87 18.03
N ARG A 439 9.79 10.69 18.37
CA ARG A 439 11.15 10.17 18.63
C ARG A 439 11.00 9.07 19.66
N GLY A 440 11.45 7.85 19.34
CA GLY A 440 11.51 6.75 20.31
C GLY A 440 12.17 7.24 21.60
N LEU A 441 11.40 7.29 22.70
CA LEU A 441 11.65 8.10 23.89
C LEU A 441 13.12 8.16 24.35
N ARG A 442 13.87 9.16 23.87
CA ARG A 442 15.20 9.52 24.37
C ARG A 442 15.29 11.04 24.52
N LYS A 443 14.64 11.50 25.59
CA LYS A 443 14.97 12.70 26.35
C LYS A 443 15.43 12.17 27.73
N GLU A 444 16.48 12.67 28.37
CA GLU A 444 17.17 13.96 28.18
C GLU A 444 18.70 13.80 28.00
N LYS A 445 19.40 14.93 27.87
CA LYS A 445 20.84 15.02 28.05
C LYS A 445 21.21 14.55 29.46
N GLU A 446 22.12 13.58 29.56
CA GLU A 446 23.22 13.77 30.50
C GLU A 446 24.33 14.51 29.74
N GLU A 447 24.93 15.51 30.37
CA GLU A 447 26.20 16.08 29.91
C GLU A 447 27.31 15.04 30.13
N GLN A 448 27.53 14.19 29.13
CA GLN A 448 28.82 13.54 28.99
C GLN A 448 29.75 14.51 28.26
N GLU A 449 30.65 15.06 29.08
CA GLU A 449 31.82 15.84 28.68
C GLU A 449 32.52 15.23 27.45
N LEU A 450 33.03 16.08 26.57
CA LEU A 450 33.67 15.68 25.31
C LEU A 450 35.01 14.97 25.56
N VAL A 451 34.96 13.71 25.99
CA VAL A 451 36.14 12.84 26.04
C VAL A 451 36.58 12.57 24.61
N LYS A 452 37.64 13.27 24.17
CA LYS A 452 38.40 12.92 22.97
C LYS A 452 38.94 11.49 23.12
N MET A 453 38.22 10.51 22.59
CA MET A 453 38.79 9.19 22.34
C MET A 453 39.77 9.31 21.17
N THR A 454 41.04 9.53 21.49
CA THR A 454 42.15 9.08 20.65
C THR A 454 41.96 7.61 20.27
N ALA A 455 42.32 7.26 19.04
CA ALA A 455 42.19 5.90 18.52
C ALA A 455 42.82 4.86 19.47
N PRO A 456 42.19 3.70 19.69
CA PRO A 456 42.79 2.65 20.50
C PRO A 456 44.06 2.13 19.81
N PRO A 457 45.18 1.94 20.54
CA PRO A 457 46.29 1.16 20.01
C PRO A 457 45.82 -0.28 19.79
N SER A 458 46.36 -0.93 18.77
CA SER A 458 46.03 -2.31 18.41
C SER A 458 46.18 -3.24 19.62
N ALA A 459 45.09 -3.89 20.03
CA ALA A 459 45.07 -4.85 21.13
C ALA A 459 45.69 -6.21 20.71
N LEU A 460 46.99 -6.17 20.40
CA LEU A 460 47.87 -7.33 20.30
C LEU A 460 48.94 -7.16 21.38
N VAL A 461 49.11 -8.19 22.21
CA VAL A 461 50.17 -8.33 23.23
C VAL A 461 50.06 -7.46 24.50
N THR A 462 49.12 -7.78 25.40
CA THR A 462 49.29 -7.61 26.87
C THR A 462 48.44 -8.60 27.69
N ASN A 463 48.72 -9.91 27.60
CA ASN A 463 48.29 -10.85 28.64
C ASN A 463 49.28 -12.00 28.81
N SER A 464 50.24 -11.84 29.72
CA SER A 464 51.39 -12.73 29.92
C SER A 464 51.05 -14.13 30.45
N LEU A 465 49.77 -14.39 30.76
CA LEU A 465 49.26 -15.70 31.20
C LEU A 465 48.61 -16.51 30.07
N LEU A 466 48.26 -15.91 28.94
CA LEU A 466 47.52 -16.59 27.87
C LEU A 466 48.39 -17.57 27.06
N VAL A 467 49.67 -17.22 26.86
CA VAL A 467 50.65 -18.06 26.15
C VAL A 467 50.98 -19.35 26.92
N PRO A 468 51.37 -19.35 28.21
CA PRO A 468 51.64 -20.58 28.94
C PRO A 468 50.41 -21.48 29.10
N VAL A 469 49.19 -20.91 29.22
CA VAL A 469 47.95 -21.70 29.28
C VAL A 469 47.66 -22.40 27.94
N LEU A 470 47.81 -21.71 26.81
CA LEU A 470 47.66 -22.33 25.48
C LEU A 470 48.69 -23.44 25.25
N ILE A 471 49.95 -23.24 25.66
CA ILE A 471 51.00 -24.27 25.57
C ILE A 471 50.64 -25.49 26.43
N LEU A 472 50.17 -25.31 27.67
CA LEU A 472 49.73 -26.42 28.52
C LEU A 472 48.54 -27.18 27.95
N VAL A 473 47.54 -26.49 27.38
CA VAL A 473 46.38 -27.13 26.73
C VAL A 473 46.82 -27.95 25.50
N VAL A 474 47.73 -27.43 24.68
CA VAL A 474 48.28 -28.17 23.53
C VAL A 474 49.10 -29.39 23.97
N ILE A 475 49.93 -29.26 25.00
CA ILE A 475 50.70 -30.39 25.55
C ILE A 475 49.76 -31.47 26.10
N LEU A 476 48.74 -31.10 26.88
CA LEU A 476 47.74 -32.04 27.40
C LEU A 476 46.95 -32.74 26.27
N PHE A 477 46.58 -32.01 25.22
CA PHE A 477 45.91 -32.59 24.05
C PHE A 477 46.80 -33.58 23.29
N ILE A 478 48.09 -33.26 23.11
CA ILE A 478 49.06 -34.16 22.47
C ILE A 478 49.25 -35.42 23.33
N VAL A 479 49.45 -35.29 24.65
CA VAL A 479 49.59 -36.43 25.56
C VAL A 479 48.33 -37.32 25.52
N TYR A 480 47.14 -36.73 25.55
CA TYR A 480 45.86 -37.47 25.45
C TYR A 480 45.71 -38.23 24.12
N GLN A 481 46.14 -37.65 22.99
CA GLN A 481 46.12 -38.32 21.68
C GLN A 481 47.15 -39.45 21.59
N PHE A 482 48.28 -39.36 22.30
CA PHE A 482 49.29 -40.42 22.32
C PHE A 482 48.94 -41.57 23.26
N THR A 483 48.28 -41.32 24.41
CA THR A 483 47.79 -42.40 25.28
C THR A 483 46.66 -43.21 24.64
N GLN A 484 45.67 -42.55 24.03
CA GLN A 484 44.58 -43.19 23.26
C GLN A 484 45.08 -44.11 22.13
N LYS A 485 46.31 -43.92 21.64
CA LYS A 485 46.88 -44.69 20.53
C LYS A 485 47.64 -45.95 20.95
N SER A 486 47.86 -46.16 22.25
CA SER A 486 48.59 -47.33 22.77
C SER A 486 47.71 -48.56 23.00
N ASP A 487 46.42 -48.39 23.31
CA ASP A 487 45.50 -49.46 23.73
C ASP A 487 44.85 -50.24 22.57
N LYS A 488 45.41 -50.19 21.36
CA LYS A 488 44.91 -50.93 20.18
C LYS A 488 45.95 -51.84 19.53
N LYS A 489 46.80 -52.48 20.35
CA LYS A 489 47.74 -53.48 19.82
C LYS A 489 48.13 -54.63 20.76
N GLN A 490 47.16 -55.20 21.50
CA GLN A 490 47.29 -56.57 22.03
C GLN A 490 45.92 -57.14 22.48
N GLU A 491 45.19 -57.75 21.54
CA GLU A 491 44.49 -59.05 21.62
C GLU A 491 43.81 -59.35 20.27
#